data_AF-A0A4U1BMB0-F1
#
_entry.id   AF-A0A4U1BMB0-F1
#
_cell.length_a   1.000
_cell.length_b   1.000
_cell.length_c   1.000
_cell.angle_alpha   90.00
_cell.angle_beta   90.00
_cell.angle_gamma   90.00
#
_symmetry.space_group_name_H-M   'P 1'
#
loop_
_entity.id
_entity.type
_entity.pdbx_description
1 polymer ?
#
loop_
_entity_poly.entity_id
_entity_poly.type
_entity_poly.pdbx_seq_one_letter_code
_entity_poly.pdbx_strand_id
1 'polypeptide(L)'
;MPLYQALCRRTPVSSDDLLSANIVGTYNVFQSAAEAGVQRVVYASSAQTIEGYPLDVQVNENMPTRPKNLYGASKVFGEALGSYYAYQHNIEVVAVRIGAFEYQKEWCRLSSRDLSAWSEPADLCSLLINSIEAELCDEPFGIAHGISNNRFKRLDLSETKRTLGYQPKADAFAAWDIALAEHSEPQEPAKVLPRSALWGGLNTYFHKSSDLSCEANQQ
;
A
#
# COMPACT_ATOMS: atom_id res chain seq x y z
N MET A 1 17.75 15.51 20.55
CA MET A 1 16.63 15.04 19.69
C MET A 1 15.92 13.82 20.30
N PRO A 2 15.04 13.97 21.31
CA PRO A 2 14.15 12.87 21.75
C PRO A 2 12.65 13.16 21.53
N LEU A 3 12.27 14.39 21.16
CA LEU A 3 10.87 14.83 21.15
C LEU A 3 10.04 14.30 19.96
N TYR A 4 10.65 13.83 18.88
CA TYR A 4 9.92 13.37 17.68
C TYR A 4 9.44 11.91 17.73
N GLN A 5 10.02 11.07 18.59
CA GLN A 5 9.60 9.66 18.70
C GLN A 5 8.30 9.46 19.51
N ALA A 6 7.82 10.49 20.22
CA ALA A 6 6.65 10.39 21.08
C ALA A 6 5.31 10.48 20.32
N LEU A 7 5.28 10.99 19.09
CA LEU A 7 4.05 11.22 18.32
C LEU A 7 3.52 9.99 17.57
N CYS A 8 4.29 8.90 17.48
CA CYS A 8 3.93 7.68 16.74
C CYS A 8 3.48 6.50 17.62
N ARG A 9 3.00 6.74 18.85
CA ARG A 9 2.31 5.68 19.60
C ARG A 9 0.83 5.66 19.21
N ARG A 10 0.50 4.96 18.12
CA ARG A 10 -0.89 4.53 17.87
C ARG A 10 -1.28 3.59 19.01
N THR A 11 -2.18 4.03 19.89
CA THR A 11 -2.84 3.11 20.82
C THR A 11 -3.53 2.03 19.99
N PRO A 12 -3.29 0.73 20.25
CA PRO A 12 -4.00 -0.32 19.54
C PRO A 12 -5.50 -0.13 19.78
N VAL A 13 -6.27 0.07 18.71
CA VAL A 13 -7.73 0.07 18.79
C VAL A 13 -8.14 -1.36 19.12
N SER A 14 -8.99 -1.55 20.14
CA SER A 14 -9.48 -2.88 20.46
C SER A 14 -10.32 -3.42 19.28
N SER A 15 -10.36 -4.74 19.12
CA SER A 15 -11.18 -5.33 18.05
C SER A 15 -12.67 -5.00 18.25
N ASP A 16 -13.12 -4.91 19.49
CA ASP A 16 -14.52 -4.58 19.82
C ASP A 16 -14.86 -3.13 19.46
N ASP A 17 -13.98 -2.17 19.76
CA ASP A 17 -14.18 -0.76 19.37
C ASP A 17 -14.20 -0.61 17.85
N LEU A 18 -13.33 -1.36 17.16
CA LEU A 18 -13.27 -1.36 15.70
C LEU A 18 -14.55 -1.93 15.08
N LEU A 19 -15.05 -3.05 15.59
CA LEU A 19 -16.28 -3.66 15.07
C LEU A 19 -17.49 -2.78 15.35
N SER A 20 -17.60 -2.23 16.56
CA SER A 20 -18.69 -1.30 16.91
C SER A 20 -18.69 -0.08 15.97
N ALA A 21 -17.56 0.60 15.82
CA ALA A 21 -17.47 1.79 14.99
C ALA A 21 -17.64 1.50 13.48
N ASN A 22 -16.93 0.49 12.95
CA ASN A 22 -16.86 0.27 11.51
C ASN A 22 -17.99 -0.62 10.97
N ILE A 23 -18.59 -1.50 11.77
CA ILE A 23 -19.72 -2.33 11.33
C ILE A 23 -21.02 -1.64 11.69
N VAL A 24 -21.28 -1.47 13.00
CA VAL A 24 -22.56 -0.89 13.48
C VAL A 24 -22.66 0.58 13.08
N GLY A 25 -21.60 1.36 13.26
CA GLY A 25 -21.58 2.77 12.86
C GLY A 25 -21.81 2.96 11.35
N THR A 26 -21.13 2.17 10.51
CA THR A 26 -21.35 2.23 9.05
C THR A 26 -22.78 1.85 8.68
N TYR A 27 -23.34 0.80 9.30
CA TYR A 27 -24.74 0.41 9.08
C TYR A 27 -25.71 1.54 9.40
N ASN A 28 -25.56 2.17 10.57
CA ASN A 28 -26.41 3.27 10.98
C ASN A 28 -26.31 4.47 10.02
N VAL A 29 -25.11 4.82 9.56
CA VAL A 29 -24.93 5.92 8.59
C VAL A 29 -25.66 5.65 7.28
N PHE A 30 -25.52 4.46 6.70
CA PHE A 30 -26.21 4.13 5.46
C PHE A 30 -27.73 4.06 5.65
N GLN A 31 -28.20 3.47 6.74
CA GLN A 31 -29.63 3.43 7.06
C GLN A 31 -30.20 4.84 7.19
N SER A 32 -29.57 5.70 8.00
CA SER A 32 -30.04 7.08 8.19
C SER A 32 -29.94 7.91 6.90
N ALA A 33 -28.92 7.69 6.07
CA ALA A 33 -28.81 8.34 4.76
C ALA A 33 -30.00 7.96 3.85
N ALA A 34 -30.38 6.68 3.85
CA ALA A 34 -31.54 6.19 3.10
C ALA A 34 -32.86 6.79 3.61
N GLU A 35 -33.07 6.78 4.92
CA GLU A 35 -34.27 7.34 5.55
C GLU A 35 -34.39 8.85 5.32
N ALA A 36 -33.26 9.57 5.26
CA ALA A 36 -33.22 11.01 5.00
C ALA A 36 -33.31 11.38 3.52
N GLY A 37 -33.31 10.41 2.59
CA GLY A 37 -33.34 10.67 1.15
C GLY A 37 -32.06 11.31 0.61
N VAL A 38 -30.91 11.00 1.21
CA VAL A 38 -29.60 11.43 0.69
C VAL A 38 -29.37 10.82 -0.68
N GLN A 39 -28.93 11.62 -1.65
CA GLN A 39 -28.72 11.17 -3.02
C GLN A 39 -27.41 10.39 -3.19
N ARG A 40 -26.38 10.74 -2.42
CA ARG A 40 -25.06 10.13 -2.54
C ARG A 40 -24.32 10.00 -1.22
N VAL A 41 -23.63 8.88 -1.03
CA VAL A 41 -22.67 8.66 0.07
C VAL A 41 -21.27 8.43 -0.51
N VAL A 42 -20.31 9.26 -0.12
CA VAL A 42 -18.89 9.02 -0.37
C VAL A 42 -18.32 8.27 0.82
N TYR A 43 -18.08 6.96 0.66
CA TYR A 43 -17.61 6.09 1.72
C TYR A 43 -16.09 6.04 1.78
N ALA A 44 -15.51 6.38 2.93
CA ALA A 44 -14.09 6.25 3.18
C ALA A 44 -13.70 4.77 3.42
N SER A 45 -13.47 4.05 2.33
CA SER A 45 -12.84 2.73 2.34
C SER A 45 -11.31 2.85 2.52
N SER A 46 -10.56 1.78 2.28
CA SER A 46 -9.11 1.74 2.46
C SER A 46 -8.43 0.80 1.47
N ALA A 47 -7.18 1.11 1.10
CA ALA A 47 -6.30 0.18 0.41
C ALA A 47 -6.06 -1.13 1.20
N GLN A 48 -6.31 -1.15 2.52
CA GLN A 48 -6.22 -2.38 3.33
C GLN A 48 -7.24 -3.46 2.94
N THR A 49 -8.28 -3.11 2.16
CA THR A 49 -9.22 -4.08 1.56
C THR A 49 -8.55 -5.01 0.55
N ILE A 50 -7.39 -4.62 -0.02
CA ILE A 50 -6.67 -5.36 -1.06
C ILE A 50 -5.23 -5.73 -0.69
N GLU A 51 -4.76 -5.41 0.53
CA GLU A 51 -3.35 -5.57 0.93
C GLU A 51 -2.84 -7.03 0.92
N GLY A 52 -3.73 -8.01 0.81
CA GLY A 52 -3.42 -9.44 0.71
C GLY A 52 -2.87 -9.88 -0.64
N TYR A 53 -3.00 -9.06 -1.69
CA TYR A 53 -2.33 -9.31 -2.95
C TYR A 53 -0.81 -9.08 -2.83
N PRO A 54 0.02 -9.76 -3.65
CA PRO A 54 1.45 -9.49 -3.75
C PRO A 54 1.78 -8.02 -4.07
N LEU A 55 2.99 -7.57 -3.74
CA LEU A 55 3.40 -6.16 -3.94
C LEU A 55 3.66 -5.81 -5.41
N ASP A 56 4.02 -6.80 -6.22
CA ASP A 56 4.27 -6.71 -7.67
C ASP A 56 2.99 -6.79 -8.52
N VAL A 57 1.83 -6.95 -7.89
CA VAL A 57 0.52 -6.93 -8.57
C VAL A 57 -0.08 -5.55 -8.47
N GLN A 58 -0.34 -4.90 -9.61
CA GLN A 58 -1.20 -3.72 -9.65
C GLN A 58 -2.67 -4.17 -9.56
N VAL A 59 -3.40 -3.62 -8.58
CA VAL A 59 -4.80 -4.01 -8.34
C VAL A 59 -5.74 -3.00 -8.98
N ASN A 60 -6.69 -3.50 -9.79
CA ASN A 60 -7.82 -2.72 -10.29
C ASN A 60 -9.06 -2.89 -9.38
N GLU A 61 -10.04 -2.02 -9.58
CA GLU A 61 -11.29 -1.91 -8.81
C GLU A 61 -12.16 -3.16 -8.86
N ASN A 62 -12.12 -3.90 -9.98
CA ASN A 62 -12.92 -5.10 -10.23
C ASN A 62 -12.31 -6.37 -9.62
N MET A 63 -11.08 -6.31 -9.11
CA MET A 63 -10.46 -7.46 -8.45
C MET A 63 -11.12 -7.75 -7.09
N PRO A 64 -11.29 -9.04 -6.72
CA PRO A 64 -11.84 -9.42 -5.42
C PRO A 64 -11.06 -8.80 -4.25
N THR A 65 -11.75 -8.42 -3.18
CA THR A 65 -11.08 -7.94 -1.96
C THR A 65 -10.25 -9.06 -1.32
N ARG A 66 -9.09 -8.70 -0.78
CA ARG A 66 -8.19 -9.63 -0.09
C ARG A 66 -7.55 -8.92 1.11
N PRO A 67 -8.29 -8.63 2.19
CA PRO A 67 -7.74 -7.90 3.34
C PRO A 67 -6.75 -8.76 4.15
N LYS A 68 -5.75 -8.11 4.78
CA LYS A 68 -4.77 -8.76 5.67
C LYS A 68 -5.11 -8.68 7.16
N ASN A 69 -6.10 -7.87 7.54
CA ASN A 69 -6.46 -7.64 8.94
C ASN A 69 -7.97 -7.31 9.07
N LEU A 70 -8.45 -7.25 10.32
CA LEU A 70 -9.86 -6.99 10.63
C LEU A 70 -10.31 -5.57 10.26
N TYR A 71 -9.42 -4.58 10.27
CA TYR A 71 -9.75 -3.24 9.79
C TYR A 71 -10.11 -3.26 8.30
N GLY A 72 -9.26 -3.86 7.46
CA GLY A 72 -9.53 -4.04 6.04
C GLY A 72 -10.84 -4.80 5.81
N ALA A 73 -11.07 -5.90 6.54
CA ALA A 73 -12.32 -6.66 6.46
C ALA A 73 -13.56 -5.81 6.85
N SER A 74 -13.45 -4.97 7.88
CA SER A 74 -14.55 -4.06 8.27
C SER A 74 -14.86 -3.00 7.21
N LYS A 75 -13.86 -2.58 6.43
CA LYS A 75 -14.07 -1.67 5.30
C LYS A 75 -14.70 -2.38 4.11
N VAL A 76 -14.35 -3.65 3.86
CA VAL A 76 -15.04 -4.50 2.86
C VAL A 76 -16.53 -4.66 3.20
N PHE A 77 -16.87 -4.81 4.48
CA PHE A 77 -18.28 -4.80 4.90
C PHE A 77 -18.99 -3.50 4.48
N GLY A 78 -18.35 -2.34 4.67
CA GLY A 78 -18.89 -1.06 4.22
C GLY A 78 -19.01 -0.94 2.70
N GLU A 79 -18.07 -1.48 1.92
CA GLU A 79 -18.17 -1.55 0.45
C GLU A 79 -19.39 -2.37 0.02
N ALA A 80 -19.56 -3.57 0.60
CA ALA A 80 -20.70 -4.44 0.30
C ALA A 80 -22.03 -3.82 0.72
N LEU A 81 -22.06 -3.15 1.89
CA LEU A 81 -23.25 -2.46 2.36
C LEU A 81 -23.62 -1.26 1.47
N GLY A 82 -22.62 -0.49 1.03
CA GLY A 82 -22.81 0.60 0.08
C GLY A 82 -23.43 0.12 -1.23
N SER A 83 -22.93 -1.00 -1.77
CA SER A 83 -23.52 -1.65 -2.94
C SER A 83 -24.98 -2.04 -2.72
N TYR A 84 -25.31 -2.64 -1.57
CA TYR A 84 -26.69 -2.97 -1.20
C TYR A 84 -27.60 -1.72 -1.22
N TYR A 85 -27.19 -0.63 -0.57
CA TYR A 85 -27.99 0.60 -0.52
C TYR A 85 -28.12 1.27 -1.89
N ALA A 86 -27.10 1.16 -2.75
CA ALA A 86 -27.18 1.67 -4.11
C ALA A 86 -28.24 0.99 -4.95
N TYR A 87 -28.30 -0.34 -4.94
CA TYR A 87 -29.25 -1.09 -5.76
C TYR A 87 -30.65 -1.23 -5.13
N GLN A 88 -30.78 -1.11 -3.80
CA GLN A 88 -32.06 -1.32 -3.11
C GLN A 88 -32.74 -0.03 -2.66
N HIS A 89 -31.98 1.04 -2.42
CA HIS A 89 -32.49 2.28 -1.84
C HIS A 89 -32.25 3.52 -2.72
N ASN A 90 -31.75 3.34 -3.96
CA ASN A 90 -31.52 4.40 -4.95
C ASN A 90 -30.62 5.55 -4.41
N ILE A 91 -29.57 5.18 -3.68
CA ILE A 91 -28.54 6.09 -3.16
C ILE A 91 -27.24 5.80 -3.88
N GLU A 92 -26.67 6.78 -4.56
CA GLU A 92 -25.37 6.58 -5.18
C GLU A 92 -24.28 6.39 -4.12
N VAL A 93 -23.33 5.49 -4.36
CA VAL A 93 -22.23 5.25 -3.43
C VAL A 93 -20.90 5.19 -4.17
N VAL A 94 -19.97 6.04 -3.75
CA VAL A 94 -18.57 6.00 -4.18
C VAL A 94 -17.72 5.53 -3.00
N ALA A 95 -17.22 4.30 -3.08
CA ALA A 95 -16.32 3.74 -2.08
C ALA A 95 -14.86 4.05 -2.43
N VAL A 96 -14.25 4.99 -1.71
CA VAL A 96 -12.88 5.44 -1.96
C VAL A 96 -11.91 4.58 -1.14
N ARG A 97 -11.15 3.70 -1.78
CA ARG A 97 -10.04 2.96 -1.17
C ARG A 97 -8.84 3.88 -1.00
N ILE A 98 -8.81 4.60 0.12
CA ILE A 98 -7.75 5.56 0.45
C ILE A 98 -6.45 4.81 0.72
N GLY A 99 -5.37 5.25 0.06
CA GLY A 99 -4.02 4.74 0.26
C GLY A 99 -3.34 5.25 1.54
N ALA A 100 -2.01 5.34 1.50
CA ALA A 100 -1.21 5.89 2.59
C ALA A 100 -1.33 7.43 2.59
N PHE A 101 -2.31 7.93 3.35
CA PHE A 101 -2.47 9.36 3.62
C PHE A 101 -1.48 9.80 4.70
N GLU A 102 -0.38 10.42 4.27
CA GLU A 102 0.73 10.77 5.16
C GLU A 102 1.30 12.15 4.82
N TYR A 103 1.59 12.94 5.85
CA TYR A 103 2.30 14.21 5.71
C TYR A 103 3.80 13.97 5.65
N GLN A 104 4.44 14.48 4.61
CA GLN A 104 5.88 14.33 4.36
C GLN A 104 6.75 14.75 5.56
N LYS A 105 6.34 15.79 6.29
CA LYS A 105 7.09 16.31 7.46
C LYS A 105 7.03 15.40 8.70
N GLU A 106 6.08 14.48 8.74
CA GLU A 106 5.81 13.63 9.90
C GLU A 106 6.39 12.22 9.74
N TRP A 107 6.79 11.83 8.52
CA TRP A 107 7.22 10.48 8.18
C TRP A 107 8.63 10.43 7.59
N CYS A 108 9.53 9.79 8.34
CA CYS A 108 10.97 9.76 8.05
C CYS A 108 11.47 8.46 7.41
N ARG A 109 10.63 7.41 7.28
CA ARG A 109 10.94 6.18 6.53
C ARG A 109 9.68 5.60 5.89
N LEU A 110 9.62 5.65 4.56
CA LEU A 110 8.56 5.00 3.78
C LEU A 110 9.00 3.63 3.28
N SER A 111 8.09 2.67 3.31
CA SER A 111 8.27 1.40 2.59
C SER A 111 7.93 1.57 1.11
N SER A 112 8.32 0.59 0.27
CA SER A 112 7.92 0.56 -1.14
C SER A 112 6.40 0.55 -1.31
N ARG A 113 5.67 -0.12 -0.40
CA ARG A 113 4.21 -0.06 -0.33
C ARG A 113 3.74 1.37 -0.16
N ASP A 114 4.29 2.09 0.82
CA ASP A 114 3.83 3.44 1.16
C ASP A 114 4.05 4.38 -0.03
N LEU A 115 5.22 4.33 -0.67
CA LEU A 115 5.50 5.12 -1.88
C LEU A 115 4.52 4.81 -3.02
N SER A 116 4.23 3.53 -3.25
CA SER A 116 3.36 3.11 -4.36
C SER A 116 1.88 3.38 -4.16
N ALA A 117 1.47 3.58 -2.90
CA ALA A 117 0.09 3.81 -2.49
C ALA A 117 -0.09 5.15 -1.76
N TRP A 118 0.90 6.05 -1.83
CA TRP A 118 0.82 7.34 -1.13
C TRP A 118 -0.29 8.20 -1.73
N SER A 119 -0.97 8.94 -0.85
CA SER A 119 -1.96 9.93 -1.23
C SER A 119 -1.58 11.26 -0.58
N GLU A 120 -1.25 12.23 -1.42
CA GLU A 120 -1.10 13.61 -0.99
C GLU A 120 -2.45 14.16 -0.50
N PRO A 121 -2.46 14.99 0.56
CA PRO A 121 -3.67 15.63 1.03
C PRO A 121 -4.46 16.42 -0.02
N ALA A 122 -3.79 17.21 -0.87
CA ALA A 122 -4.47 18.00 -1.90
C ALA A 122 -5.11 17.11 -2.97
N ASP A 123 -4.39 16.09 -3.43
CA ASP A 123 -4.93 15.08 -4.34
C ASP A 123 -6.13 14.34 -3.73
N LEU A 124 -6.10 13.93 -2.45
CA LEU A 124 -7.26 13.27 -1.83
C LEU A 124 -8.46 14.21 -1.72
N CYS A 125 -8.27 15.47 -1.34
CA CYS A 125 -9.35 16.45 -1.29
C CYS A 125 -10.01 16.63 -2.67
N SER A 126 -9.20 16.70 -3.74
CA SER A 126 -9.75 16.77 -5.10
C SER A 126 -10.54 15.51 -5.48
N LEU A 127 -10.11 14.32 -5.07
CA LEU A 127 -10.86 13.09 -5.29
C LEU A 127 -12.21 13.10 -4.56
N LEU A 128 -12.26 13.60 -3.32
CA LEU A 128 -13.51 13.70 -2.57
C LEU A 128 -14.48 14.68 -3.23
N ILE A 129 -13.99 15.84 -3.70
CA ILE A 129 -14.80 16.80 -4.46
C ILE A 129 -15.34 16.14 -5.74
N ASN A 130 -14.46 15.51 -6.52
CA ASN A 130 -14.84 14.78 -7.72
C ASN A 130 -15.88 13.67 -7.44
N SER A 131 -15.76 12.96 -6.30
CA SER A 131 -16.72 11.93 -5.89
C SER A 131 -18.10 12.51 -5.57
N ILE A 132 -18.18 13.78 -5.16
CA ILE A 132 -19.44 14.49 -4.90
C ILE A 132 -20.01 15.04 -6.21
N GLU A 133 -19.18 15.57 -7.10
CA GLU A 133 -19.60 16.33 -8.28
C GLU A 133 -19.82 15.47 -9.54
N ALA A 134 -19.17 14.30 -9.64
CA ALA A 134 -19.26 13.47 -10.83
C ALA A 134 -20.69 12.96 -11.08
N GLU A 135 -21.09 12.77 -12.33
CA GLU A 135 -22.32 12.09 -12.70
C GLU A 135 -22.03 10.58 -12.88
N LEU A 136 -22.66 9.72 -12.08
CA LEU A 136 -22.49 8.27 -12.19
C LEU A 136 -23.48 7.71 -13.21
N CYS A 137 -23.12 7.79 -14.50
CA CYS A 137 -24.02 7.43 -15.60
C CYS A 137 -24.16 5.91 -15.81
N ASP A 138 -23.18 5.12 -15.36
CA ASP A 138 -23.09 3.68 -15.68
C ASP A 138 -23.70 2.81 -14.56
N GLU A 139 -23.30 3.04 -13.31
CA GLU A 139 -23.65 2.22 -12.15
C GLU A 139 -23.82 3.10 -10.90
N PRO A 140 -24.84 2.85 -10.05
CA PRO A 140 -25.07 3.65 -8.84
C PRO A 140 -24.04 3.35 -7.74
N PHE A 141 -23.22 2.30 -7.88
CA PHE A 141 -22.13 1.96 -6.98
C PHE A 141 -20.80 1.90 -7.74
N GLY A 142 -19.77 2.56 -7.20
CA GLY A 142 -18.43 2.54 -7.78
C GLY A 142 -17.33 2.48 -6.71
N ILE A 143 -16.22 1.81 -7.06
CA ILE A 143 -14.99 1.80 -6.26
C ILE A 143 -14.00 2.77 -6.90
N ALA A 144 -13.48 3.69 -6.09
CA ALA A 144 -12.44 4.63 -6.48
C ALA A 144 -11.15 4.34 -5.72
N HIS A 145 -10.00 4.44 -6.38
CA HIS A 145 -8.69 4.30 -5.77
C HIS A 145 -8.12 5.68 -5.42
N GLY A 146 -7.89 5.91 -4.12
CA GLY A 146 -7.42 7.19 -3.59
C GLY A 146 -5.93 7.23 -3.36
N ILE A 147 -5.16 7.35 -4.44
CA ILE A 147 -3.70 7.57 -4.42
C ILE A 147 -3.30 8.70 -5.36
N SER A 148 -2.16 9.32 -5.07
CA SER A 148 -1.53 10.30 -5.95
C SER A 148 -0.97 9.67 -7.23
N ASN A 149 -0.46 10.49 -8.15
CA ASN A 149 0.10 10.04 -9.42
C ASN A 149 1.51 9.43 -9.27
N ASN A 150 1.71 8.63 -8.22
CA ASN A 150 3.00 8.00 -7.87
C ASN A 150 3.58 7.25 -9.08
N ARG A 151 4.88 7.35 -9.29
CA ARG A 151 5.55 6.76 -10.45
C ARG A 151 5.22 5.29 -10.65
N PHE A 152 5.33 4.50 -9.58
CA PHE A 152 4.83 3.13 -9.52
C PHE A 152 3.54 3.11 -8.70
N LYS A 153 2.46 2.62 -9.30
CA LYS A 153 1.13 2.65 -8.69
C LYS A 153 0.69 1.26 -8.30
N ARG A 154 0.43 1.07 -7.02
CA ARG A 154 -0.09 -0.19 -6.50
C ARG A 154 -1.58 -0.38 -6.81
N LEU A 155 -2.31 0.72 -6.90
CA LEU A 155 -3.71 0.79 -7.26
C LEU A 155 -3.84 1.41 -8.65
N ASP A 156 -4.53 0.73 -9.56
CA ASP A 156 -4.82 1.29 -10.88
C ASP A 156 -5.78 2.48 -10.74
N LEU A 157 -5.49 3.58 -11.42
CA LEU A 157 -6.32 4.79 -11.38
C LEU A 157 -7.26 4.90 -12.59
N SER A 158 -7.14 4.04 -13.59
CA SER A 158 -7.83 4.18 -14.89
C SER A 158 -9.33 4.42 -14.74
N GLU A 159 -10.03 3.58 -13.98
CA GLU A 159 -11.47 3.75 -13.76
C GLU A 159 -11.82 4.94 -12.86
N THR A 160 -10.98 5.26 -11.87
CA THR A 160 -11.19 6.45 -11.03
C THR A 160 -11.06 7.73 -11.85
N LYS A 161 -10.13 7.77 -12.82
CA LYS A 161 -10.01 8.88 -13.76
C LYS A 161 -11.20 8.94 -14.72
N ARG A 162 -11.64 7.79 -15.24
CA ARG A 162 -12.75 7.69 -16.19
C ARG A 162 -14.08 8.13 -15.58
N THR A 163 -14.41 7.61 -14.41
CA THR A 163 -15.71 7.79 -13.75
C THR A 163 -15.82 9.10 -12.99
N LEU A 164 -14.74 9.54 -12.32
CA LEU A 164 -14.76 10.72 -11.45
C LEU A 164 -13.97 11.90 -12.01
N GLY A 165 -13.35 11.78 -13.19
CA GLY A 165 -12.51 12.86 -13.74
C GLY A 165 -11.27 13.16 -12.89
N TYR A 166 -10.82 12.21 -12.06
CA TYR A 166 -9.72 12.42 -11.12
C TYR A 166 -8.38 12.66 -11.83
N GLN A 167 -7.65 13.70 -11.42
CA GLN A 167 -6.35 14.06 -12.00
C GLN A 167 -5.33 14.38 -10.90
N PRO A 168 -4.82 13.35 -10.18
CA PRO A 168 -3.82 13.57 -9.15
C PRO A 168 -2.52 14.10 -9.75
N LYS A 169 -1.83 14.94 -8.99
CA LYS A 169 -0.64 15.66 -9.45
C LYS A 169 0.64 15.21 -8.75
N ALA A 170 0.55 14.83 -7.48
CA ALA A 170 1.75 14.54 -6.71
C ALA A 170 2.36 13.18 -7.08
N ASP A 171 3.66 13.04 -6.82
CA ASP A 171 4.42 11.79 -6.98
C ASP A 171 5.25 11.57 -5.72
N ALA A 172 5.00 10.46 -5.01
CA ALA A 172 5.75 10.10 -3.82
C ALA A 172 7.26 10.02 -4.07
N PHE A 173 7.69 9.56 -5.24
CA PHE A 173 9.11 9.41 -5.54
C PHE A 173 9.81 10.78 -5.66
N ALA A 174 9.13 11.76 -6.24
CA ALA A 174 9.60 13.14 -6.28
C ALA A 174 9.55 13.80 -4.89
N ALA A 175 8.47 13.56 -4.12
CA ALA A 175 8.30 14.14 -2.80
C ALA A 175 9.40 13.68 -1.81
N TRP A 176 9.85 12.43 -1.87
CA TRP A 176 10.92 11.92 -1.00
C TRP A 176 12.32 11.93 -1.65
N ASP A 177 12.48 12.63 -2.78
CA ASP A 177 13.75 12.74 -3.52
C ASP A 177 14.38 11.36 -3.82
N ILE A 178 13.53 10.40 -4.19
CA ILE A 178 13.96 9.05 -4.55
C ILE A 178 14.31 9.05 -6.03
N ALA A 179 15.59 9.28 -6.31
CA ALA A 179 16.14 9.20 -7.65
C ALA A 179 16.15 7.75 -8.15
N LEU A 180 15.60 7.54 -9.34
CA LEU A 180 15.80 6.33 -10.14
C LEU A 180 16.60 6.74 -11.37
N ALA A 181 17.74 6.09 -11.61
CA ALA A 181 18.50 6.33 -12.82
C ALA A 181 17.66 5.94 -14.04
N GLU A 182 17.63 6.79 -15.08
CA GLU A 182 16.93 6.48 -16.34
C GLU A 182 17.58 5.29 -17.06
N HIS A 183 18.88 5.09 -16.84
CA HIS A 183 19.66 4.02 -17.43
C HIS A 183 20.49 3.31 -16.35
N SER A 184 20.56 1.98 -16.45
CA SER A 184 21.48 1.17 -15.67
C SER A 184 22.85 1.24 -16.35
N GLU A 185 23.83 1.86 -15.72
CA GLU A 185 25.21 1.62 -16.11
C GLU A 185 25.65 0.28 -15.49
N PRO A 186 26.19 -0.66 -16.28
CA PRO A 186 26.78 -1.85 -15.70
C PRO A 186 27.94 -1.41 -14.80
N GLN A 187 27.79 -1.61 -13.48
CA GLN A 187 28.95 -1.52 -12.60
C GLN A 187 29.94 -2.59 -13.07
N GLU A 188 31.18 -2.18 -13.37
CA GLU A 188 32.25 -3.16 -13.59
C GLU A 188 32.20 -4.17 -12.42
N PRO A 189 32.21 -5.48 -12.70
CA PRO A 189 32.21 -6.47 -11.63
C PRO A 189 33.35 -6.12 -10.69
N ALA A 190 33.03 -5.96 -9.39
CA ALA A 190 34.03 -5.65 -8.37
C ALA A 190 35.25 -6.52 -8.63
N LYS A 191 36.42 -5.89 -8.87
CA LYS A 191 37.66 -6.59 -9.22
C LYS A 191 37.76 -7.84 -8.36
N VAL A 192 37.58 -9.00 -8.97
CA VAL A 192 37.79 -10.27 -8.30
C VAL A 192 39.23 -10.22 -7.85
N LEU A 193 39.46 -10.06 -6.54
CA LEU A 193 40.81 -10.09 -6.01
C LEU A 193 41.45 -11.38 -6.53
N PRO A 194 42.65 -11.32 -7.12
CA PRO A 194 43.28 -12.51 -7.65
C PRO A 194 43.34 -13.56 -6.54
N ARG A 195 43.15 -14.84 -6.87
CA ARG A 195 43.16 -15.95 -5.89
C ARG A 195 44.38 -15.90 -4.97
N SER A 196 45.50 -15.30 -5.39
CA SER A 196 46.69 -15.06 -4.57
C SER A 196 46.47 -14.18 -3.33
N ALA A 197 45.46 -13.30 -3.33
CA ALA A 197 45.11 -12.46 -2.18
C ALA A 197 44.29 -13.20 -1.10
N LEU A 198 43.70 -14.35 -1.42
CA LEU A 198 42.86 -15.13 -0.49
C LEU A 198 43.67 -16.14 0.34
N TRP A 199 44.94 -16.41 -0.02
CA TRP A 199 45.80 -17.39 0.66
C TRP A 199 46.89 -16.75 1.55
N GLY A 200 46.89 -15.42 1.72
CA GLY A 200 47.89 -14.72 2.55
C GLY A 200 47.59 -14.69 4.05
N GLY A 201 46.45 -15.22 4.51
CA GLY A 201 45.96 -15.02 5.88
C GLY A 201 45.48 -16.26 6.64
N LEU A 202 45.63 -17.46 6.08
CA LEU A 202 45.19 -18.72 6.71
C LEU A 202 46.39 -19.66 6.88
N ASN A 203 47.34 -19.26 7.71
CA ASN A 203 48.41 -20.14 8.15
C ASN A 203 48.74 -19.93 9.65
N THR A 204 47.70 -19.91 10.49
CA THR A 204 47.79 -20.31 11.90
C THR A 204 46.47 -20.99 12.26
N TYR A 205 46.56 -22.07 13.03
CA TYR A 205 45.47 -22.96 13.44
C TYR A 205 44.98 -23.96 12.39
N PHE A 206 45.73 -25.06 12.22
CA PHE A 206 45.18 -26.39 12.43
C PHE A 206 46.31 -27.37 12.79
N HIS A 207 46.20 -27.95 13.98
CA HIS A 207 47.11 -28.93 14.55
C HIS A 207 46.88 -30.32 13.92
N LYS A 208 47.99 -30.97 13.55
CA LYS A 208 48.33 -32.40 13.72
C LYS A 208 47.35 -33.49 13.24
N SER A 209 47.76 -34.20 12.18
CA SER A 209 47.75 -35.67 11.96
C SER A 209 47.76 -35.89 10.45
N SER A 210 48.60 -36.70 9.80
CA SER A 210 49.28 -37.93 10.18
C SER A 210 50.41 -38.16 9.16
N ASP A 211 51.56 -38.63 9.63
CA ASP A 211 52.68 -39.06 8.79
C ASP A 211 52.32 -40.35 8.06
N LEU A 212 52.43 -40.33 6.74
CA LEU A 212 52.54 -41.52 5.89
C LEU A 212 54.00 -41.59 5.41
N SER A 213 54.82 -42.43 6.06
CA SER A 213 56.10 -42.85 5.51
C SER A 213 55.89 -44.06 4.61
N CYS A 214 56.08 -43.84 3.32
CA CYS A 214 56.30 -44.88 2.32
C CYS A 214 57.81 -45.15 2.29
N GLU A 215 58.24 -46.35 2.67
CA GLU A 215 59.56 -46.87 2.29
C GLU A 215 59.36 -48.18 1.53
N ALA A 216 59.91 -48.19 0.33
CA ALA A 216 59.96 -49.32 -0.58
C ALA A 216 61.31 -50.03 -0.48
N ASN A 217 61.25 -51.35 -0.70
CA ASN A 217 62.30 -52.27 -1.14
C ASN A 217 63.35 -52.75 -0.13
N GLN A 218 63.39 -54.07 0.13
CA GLN A 218 64.30 -55.01 -0.55
C GLN A 218 64.13 -56.46 -0.03
N GLN A 219 64.07 -57.39 -0.99
CA GLN A 219 64.29 -58.86 -0.92
C GLN A 219 63.29 -59.76 -0.21
#